data_AF-A0A484YFG6-F1
#
_entry.id   AF-A0A484YFG6-F1
#
_cell.length_a   1.000
_cell.length_b   1.000
_cell.length_c   1.000
_cell.angle_alpha   90.00
_cell.angle_beta   90.00
_cell.angle_gamma   90.00
#
_symmetry.space_group_name_H-M   'P 1'
#
loop_
_entity.id
_entity.type
_entity.pdbx_description
1 polymer ?
#
loop_
_entity_poly.entity_id
_entity_poly.type
_entity_poly.pdbx_seq_one_letter_code
_entity_poly.pdbx_strand_id
1 'polypeptide(L)'
;MALFAMEYLTPHVILRKELINGKKFPKLAEDIGRFLAQTLFNTSDIGMSAEQKKALTAEFALNHELCKITEDLIFTEPYYNAERNNWTSPELDDAVHKAWADVEMIQVAMRYKYKFMTEAQALLHGDFIQAQSW
;
A
#
# COMPACT_ATOMS: atom_id res chain seq x y z
N MET A 1 14.64 -18.52 12.91
CA MET A 1 15.02 -18.49 11.49
C MET A 1 13.79 -18.07 10.70
N ALA A 2 13.85 -17.00 9.92
CA ALA A 2 12.73 -16.50 9.10
C ALA A 2 13.05 -16.75 7.62
N LEU A 3 12.66 -17.91 7.11
CA LEU A 3 12.94 -18.35 5.74
C LEU A 3 11.62 -18.56 5.00
N PHE A 4 11.50 -17.99 3.81
CA PHE A 4 10.43 -18.23 2.87
C PHE A 4 11.02 -18.73 1.56
N ALA A 5 10.52 -19.86 1.05
CA ALA A 5 10.91 -20.42 -0.23
C ALA A 5 9.70 -20.39 -1.18
N MET A 6 9.91 -19.92 -2.41
CA MET A 6 8.86 -19.74 -3.40
C MET A 6 9.35 -20.13 -4.80
N GLU A 7 8.43 -20.20 -5.75
CA GLU A 7 8.73 -20.42 -7.16
C GLU A 7 9.69 -19.36 -7.70
N TYR A 8 10.68 -19.80 -8.48
CA TYR A 8 11.59 -18.91 -9.16
C TYR A 8 10.99 -18.46 -10.50
N LEU A 9 10.57 -17.19 -10.55
CA LEU A 9 9.77 -16.66 -11.66
C LEU A 9 10.58 -16.34 -12.94
N THR A 10 11.74 -16.93 -13.20
CA THR A 10 12.46 -16.69 -14.47
C THR A 10 11.67 -17.26 -15.65
N PRO A 11 11.47 -16.52 -16.76
CA PRO A 11 12.16 -15.29 -17.18
C PRO A 11 11.40 -13.96 -16.94
N HIS A 12 10.49 -13.89 -15.96
CA HIS A 12 9.71 -12.68 -15.67
C HIS A 12 10.58 -11.54 -15.12
N VAL A 13 10.11 -10.30 -15.29
CA VAL A 13 10.84 -9.06 -14.97
C VAL A 13 9.91 -8.12 -14.23
N ILE A 14 10.42 -7.46 -13.17
CA ILE A 14 9.67 -6.46 -12.41
C ILE A 14 8.96 -5.45 -13.32
N LEU A 15 7.64 -5.34 -13.15
CA LEU A 15 6.75 -4.51 -13.97
C LEU A 15 7.21 -3.06 -14.04
N ARG A 16 7.61 -2.45 -12.91
CA ARG A 16 8.14 -1.07 -12.88
C ARG A 16 9.26 -0.85 -13.90
N LYS A 17 10.19 -1.81 -14.05
CA LYS A 17 11.33 -1.69 -14.97
C LYS A 17 10.86 -1.62 -16.41
N GLU A 18 9.94 -2.50 -16.77
CA GLU A 18 9.41 -2.59 -18.13
C GLU A 18 8.52 -1.40 -18.48
N LEU A 19 7.77 -0.86 -17.50
CA LEU A 19 6.98 0.37 -17.68
C LEU A 19 7.88 1.59 -17.92
N ILE A 20 9.00 1.71 -17.19
CA ILE A 20 10.01 2.76 -17.45
C ILE A 20 10.58 2.64 -18.87
N ASN A 21 10.74 1.41 -19.38
CA ASN A 21 11.17 1.13 -20.75
C ASN A 21 10.06 1.35 -21.80
N GLY A 22 8.89 1.85 -21.41
CA GLY A 22 7.77 2.15 -22.31
C GLY A 22 7.04 0.90 -22.83
N LYS A 23 7.26 -0.28 -22.24
CA LYS A 23 6.57 -1.51 -22.63
C LYS A 23 5.10 -1.43 -22.23
N LYS A 24 4.23 -1.90 -23.13
CA LYS A 24 2.80 -2.01 -22.88
C LYS A 24 2.41 -3.43 -22.56
N PHE A 25 1.53 -3.59 -21.58
CA PHE A 25 1.01 -4.88 -21.12
C PHE A 25 -0.52 -4.88 -21.29
N PRO A 26 -1.05 -5.35 -22.44
CA PRO A 26 -2.47 -5.24 -22.75
C PRO A 26 -3.41 -5.89 -21.71
N LYS A 27 -2.92 -6.94 -21.03
CA LYS A 27 -3.69 -7.69 -20.02
C LYS A 27 -3.49 -7.21 -18.59
N LEU A 28 -2.55 -6.29 -18.34
CA LEU A 28 -2.17 -5.89 -16.99
C LEU A 28 -3.36 -5.44 -16.14
N ALA A 29 -4.26 -4.63 -16.72
CA ALA A 29 -5.45 -4.17 -16.01
C ALA A 29 -6.42 -5.32 -15.67
N GLU A 30 -6.59 -6.28 -16.58
CA GLU A 30 -7.45 -7.44 -16.36
C GLU A 30 -6.86 -8.36 -15.28
N ASP A 31 -5.56 -8.64 -15.36
CA ASP A 31 -4.86 -9.53 -14.45
C ASP A 31 -4.82 -8.95 -13.02
N ILE A 32 -4.47 -7.66 -12.88
CA ILE A 32 -4.54 -6.95 -11.59
C ILE A 32 -5.98 -6.89 -11.09
N GLY A 33 -6.95 -6.56 -11.94
CA GLY A 33 -8.35 -6.48 -11.56
C GLY A 33 -8.87 -7.81 -11.02
N ARG A 34 -8.51 -8.93 -11.66
CA ARG A 34 -8.84 -10.28 -11.21
C ARG A 34 -8.19 -10.60 -9.87
N PHE A 35 -6.90 -10.29 -9.72
CA PHE A 35 -6.18 -10.48 -8.46
C PHE A 35 -6.84 -9.71 -7.32
N LEU A 36 -7.14 -8.42 -7.51
CA LEU A 36 -7.80 -7.59 -6.51
C LEU A 36 -9.20 -8.11 -6.18
N ALA A 37 -10.01 -8.46 -7.18
CA ALA A 37 -11.34 -9.00 -6.96
C ALA A 37 -11.29 -10.29 -6.13
N GLN A 38 -10.39 -11.23 -6.48
CA GLN A 38 -10.28 -12.51 -5.79
C GLN A 38 -9.73 -12.37 -4.37
N THR A 39 -8.72 -11.53 -4.16
CA THR A 39 -8.11 -11.36 -2.84
C THR A 39 -8.98 -10.58 -1.88
N LEU A 40 -9.54 -9.45 -2.33
CA LEU A 40 -10.33 -8.55 -1.47
C LEU A 40 -11.71 -9.13 -1.18
N PHE A 41 -12.41 -9.67 -2.19
CA PHE A 41 -13.77 -10.20 -1.97
C PHE A 41 -13.75 -11.39 -1.02
N ASN A 42 -12.89 -12.38 -1.29
CA ASN A 42 -12.84 -13.63 -0.52
C ASN A 42 -12.30 -13.46 0.91
N THR A 43 -11.75 -12.29 1.25
CA THR A 43 -11.28 -11.96 2.61
C THR A 43 -12.09 -10.86 3.29
N SER A 44 -13.20 -10.45 2.68
CA SER A 44 -14.12 -9.43 3.19
C SER A 44 -15.24 -10.03 4.05
N ASP A 45 -15.96 -9.17 4.78
CA ASP A 45 -17.18 -9.55 5.51
C ASP A 45 -18.29 -10.10 4.59
N ILE A 46 -18.23 -9.84 3.28
CA ILE A 46 -19.20 -10.34 2.29
C ILE A 46 -18.83 -11.73 1.78
N GLY A 47 -17.52 -11.99 1.61
CA GLY A 47 -17.01 -13.25 1.07
C GLY A 47 -16.70 -14.31 2.15
N MET A 48 -16.67 -13.94 3.42
CA MET A 48 -16.37 -14.83 4.55
C MET A 48 -17.52 -14.90 5.55
N SER A 49 -17.54 -15.96 6.37
CA SER A 49 -18.35 -15.95 7.59
C SER A 49 -17.75 -14.99 8.63
N ALA A 50 -18.60 -14.41 9.48
CA ALA A 50 -18.16 -13.50 10.54
C ALA A 50 -17.15 -14.13 11.52
N GLU A 51 -17.25 -15.44 11.76
CA GLU A 51 -16.31 -16.18 12.61
C GLU A 51 -14.92 -16.23 11.97
N GLN A 52 -14.84 -16.68 10.71
CA GLN A 52 -13.57 -16.78 9.99
C GLN A 52 -12.93 -15.41 9.81
N LYS A 53 -13.73 -14.37 9.54
CA LYS A 53 -13.24 -13.01 9.41
C LYS A 53 -12.64 -12.47 10.71
N LYS A 54 -13.28 -12.72 11.86
CA LYS A 54 -12.74 -12.31 13.17
C LYS A 54 -11.45 -13.03 13.51
N ALA A 55 -11.38 -14.34 13.23
CA ALA A 55 -10.16 -15.12 13.42
C ALA A 55 -9.01 -14.58 12.54
N LEU A 56 -9.27 -14.32 11.26
CA LEU A 56 -8.29 -13.76 10.33
C LEU A 56 -7.81 -12.38 10.77
N THR A 57 -8.72 -11.50 11.19
CA THR A 57 -8.35 -10.17 11.72
C THR A 57 -7.47 -10.28 12.95
N ALA A 58 -7.76 -11.21 13.87
CA ALA A 58 -6.95 -11.41 15.07
C ALA A 58 -5.54 -11.94 14.74
N GLU A 59 -5.43 -12.87 13.79
CA GLU A 59 -4.15 -13.42 13.31
C GLU A 59 -3.26 -12.32 12.72
N PHE A 60 -3.82 -11.48 11.83
CA PHE A 60 -3.05 -10.46 11.12
C PHE A 60 -2.86 -9.15 11.90
N ALA A 61 -3.53 -8.97 13.05
CA ALA A 61 -3.31 -7.82 13.94
C ALA A 61 -1.87 -7.76 14.49
N LEU A 62 -1.15 -8.89 14.49
CA LEU A 62 0.26 -8.96 14.88
C LEU A 62 1.20 -8.25 13.89
N ASN A 63 0.72 -7.87 12.70
CA ASN A 63 1.49 -7.12 11.71
C ASN A 63 1.70 -5.62 12.08
N HIS A 64 1.58 -5.28 13.37
CA HIS A 64 1.55 -3.90 13.84
C HIS A 64 2.83 -3.11 13.49
N GLU A 65 3.99 -3.76 13.41
CA GLU A 65 5.24 -3.07 13.05
C GLU A 65 5.24 -2.59 11.60
N LEU A 66 4.80 -3.42 10.65
CA LEU A 66 4.69 -3.02 9.24
C LEU A 66 3.52 -2.05 9.01
N CYS A 67 2.41 -2.20 9.74
CA CYS A 67 1.33 -1.21 9.73
C CYS A 67 1.84 0.16 10.18
N LYS A 68 2.64 0.21 11.26
CA LYS A 68 3.23 1.47 11.75
C LYS A 68 4.12 2.15 10.71
N ILE A 69 4.91 1.40 9.94
CA ILE A 69 5.70 1.97 8.85
C ILE A 69 4.79 2.69 7.84
N THR A 70 3.66 2.08 7.48
CA THR A 70 2.70 2.70 6.55
C THR A 70 2.01 3.91 7.17
N GLU A 71 1.58 3.82 8.43
CA GLU A 71 1.00 4.92 9.19
C GLU A 71 1.92 6.14 9.24
N ASP A 72 3.21 5.92 9.45
CA ASP A 72 4.20 6.99 9.52
C ASP A 72 4.54 7.52 8.12
N LEU A 73 5.02 6.67 7.22
CA LEU A 73 5.62 7.08 5.94
C LEU A 73 4.59 7.54 4.90
N ILE A 74 3.36 7.01 4.93
CA ILE A 74 2.32 7.37 3.95
C ILE A 74 1.38 8.44 4.52
N PHE A 75 1.02 8.32 5.80
CA PHE A 75 -0.07 9.09 6.38
C PHE A 75 0.34 10.19 7.37
N THR A 76 1.62 10.27 7.75
CA THR A 76 2.06 11.20 8.81
C THR A 76 3.20 12.10 8.36
N GLU A 77 4.34 11.52 8.00
CA GLU A 77 5.58 12.26 7.76
C GLU A 77 5.56 13.20 6.55
N PRO A 78 4.92 12.86 5.41
CA PRO A 78 4.86 13.77 4.27
C PRO A 78 4.17 15.12 4.56
N TYR A 79 3.43 15.21 5.67
CA TYR A 79 2.56 16.34 6.01
C TYR A 79 3.21 17.36 6.97
N TYR A 80 4.49 17.18 7.32
CA TYR A 80 5.29 18.15 8.07
C TYR A 80 6.78 17.97 7.77
N ASN A 81 7.64 18.81 8.36
CA ASN A 81 9.09 18.67 8.20
C ASN A 81 9.64 17.49 9.03
N ALA A 82 9.49 16.27 8.52
CA ALA A 82 10.03 15.06 9.11
C ALA A 82 11.46 14.75 8.60
N GLU A 83 12.31 14.19 9.46
CA GLU A 83 13.71 13.86 9.14
C GLU A 83 13.87 12.91 7.94
N ARG A 84 12.92 11.98 7.77
CA ARG A 84 12.96 10.98 6.69
C ARG A 84 12.47 11.50 5.35
N ASN A 85 11.86 12.69 5.32
CA ASN A 85 11.37 13.25 4.07
C ASN A 85 12.55 13.64 3.18
N ASN A 86 12.43 13.32 1.89
CA ASN A 86 13.44 13.66 0.89
C ASN A 86 12.75 14.09 -0.40
N TRP A 87 13.21 15.19 -0.97
CA TRP A 87 12.72 15.73 -2.23
C TRP A 87 13.85 16.45 -2.96
N THR A 88 13.66 16.75 -4.24
CA THR A 88 14.63 17.53 -5.01
C THR A 88 14.61 18.98 -4.52
N SER A 89 15.67 19.39 -3.83
CA SER A 89 15.84 20.73 -3.26
C SER A 89 16.99 21.45 -3.99
N PRO A 90 16.83 22.74 -4.34
CA PRO A 90 15.74 23.65 -3.93
C PRO A 90 14.48 23.62 -4.80
N GLU A 91 14.44 22.85 -5.87
CA GLU A 91 13.44 22.97 -6.93
C GLU A 91 12.00 22.69 -6.49
N LEU A 92 11.79 21.86 -5.46
CA LEU A 92 10.47 21.50 -4.94
C LEU A 92 10.14 22.11 -3.58
N ASP A 93 11.02 22.93 -2.99
CA ASP A 93 10.83 23.47 -1.64
C ASP A 93 9.50 24.22 -1.50
N ASP A 94 9.16 25.07 -2.48
CA ASP A 94 7.89 25.80 -2.49
C ASP A 94 6.67 24.89 -2.54
N ALA A 95 6.74 23.79 -3.29
CA ALA A 95 5.64 22.83 -3.39
C ALA A 95 5.46 22.06 -2.08
N VAL A 96 6.56 21.65 -1.45
CA VAL A 96 6.56 20.97 -0.16
C VAL A 96 6.03 21.88 0.95
N HIS A 97 6.50 23.13 1.02
CA HIS A 97 6.00 24.09 2.01
C HIS A 97 4.50 24.42 1.82
N LYS A 98 4.02 24.49 0.56
CA LYS A 98 2.59 24.63 0.27
C LYS A 98 1.79 23.42 0.76
N ALA A 99 2.30 22.21 0.54
CA ALA A 99 1.67 20.98 1.01
C ALA A 99 1.56 20.95 2.55
N TRP A 100 2.60 21.38 3.27
CA TRP A 100 2.57 21.45 4.73
C TRP A 100 1.66 22.57 5.28
N ALA A 101 1.43 23.62 4.52
CA ALA A 101 0.51 24.71 4.90
C ALA A 101 -0.96 24.38 4.57
N ASP A 102 -1.24 23.35 3.76
CA ASP A 102 -2.59 22.97 3.36
C ASP A 102 -3.29 22.13 4.45
N VAL A 103 -3.99 22.83 5.34
CA VAL A 103 -4.73 22.21 6.44
C VAL A 103 -5.84 21.28 5.94
N GLU A 104 -6.51 21.61 4.82
CA GLU A 104 -7.61 20.79 4.29
C GLU A 104 -7.08 19.44 3.78
N MET A 105 -5.99 19.47 3.02
CA MET A 105 -5.32 18.27 2.54
C MET A 105 -4.83 17.39 3.71
N ILE A 106 -4.24 17.99 4.74
CA ILE A 106 -3.77 17.26 5.93
C ILE A 106 -4.95 16.61 6.65
N GLN A 107 -6.08 17.30 6.80
CA GLN A 107 -7.29 16.72 7.40
C GLN A 107 -7.82 15.54 6.59
N VAL A 108 -7.82 15.63 5.26
CA VAL A 108 -8.19 14.51 4.38
C VAL A 108 -7.26 13.31 4.62
N ALA A 109 -5.94 13.54 4.63
CA ALA A 109 -4.96 12.49 4.87
C ALA A 109 -5.16 11.81 6.24
N MET A 110 -5.41 12.59 7.29
CA MET A 110 -5.67 12.06 8.64
C MET A 110 -6.96 11.26 8.72
N ARG A 111 -8.01 11.62 7.95
CA ARG A 111 -9.20 10.78 7.83
C ARG A 111 -8.87 9.43 7.20
N TYR A 112 -8.06 9.40 6.15
CA TYR A 112 -7.62 8.13 5.55
C TYR A 112 -6.69 7.32 6.46
N LYS A 113 -5.82 7.98 7.24
CA LYS A 113 -5.03 7.33 8.30
C LYS A 113 -5.95 6.62 9.30
N TYR A 114 -6.96 7.33 9.78
CA TYR A 114 -7.93 6.76 10.73
C TYR A 114 -8.64 5.54 10.14
N LYS A 115 -9.06 5.62 8.87
CA LYS A 115 -9.64 4.47 8.17
C LYS A 115 -8.66 3.30 8.08
N PHE A 116 -7.41 3.55 7.69
CA PHE A 116 -6.37 2.52 7.63
C PHE A 116 -6.16 1.81 8.98
N MET A 117 -6.18 2.56 10.08
CA MET A 117 -5.98 2.03 11.43
C MET A 117 -7.18 1.26 11.99
N THR A 118 -8.40 1.55 11.51
CA THR A 118 -9.64 1.09 12.18
C THR A 118 -10.56 0.23 11.31
N GLU A 119 -10.47 0.30 9.98
CA GLU A 119 -11.36 -0.40 9.07
C GLU A 119 -10.74 -1.71 8.55
N ALA A 120 -10.99 -2.82 9.25
CA ALA A 120 -10.51 -4.15 8.87
C ALA A 120 -11.36 -4.82 7.76
N GLN A 121 -11.54 -4.14 6.61
CA GLN A 121 -12.50 -4.52 5.56
C GLN A 121 -12.15 -5.80 4.79
N ALA A 122 -10.87 -6.08 4.58
CA ALA A 122 -10.35 -7.25 3.87
C ALA A 122 -8.89 -7.49 4.27
N LEU A 123 -8.30 -8.62 3.87
CA LEU A 123 -6.86 -8.85 4.00
C LEU A 123 -6.14 -8.22 2.80
N LEU A 124 -5.46 -7.10 3.04
CA LEU A 124 -4.74 -6.36 2.00
C LEU A 124 -3.32 -6.90 1.84
N HIS A 125 -2.76 -6.79 0.63
CA HIS A 125 -1.33 -7.02 0.40
C HIS A 125 -0.45 -6.02 1.20
N GLY A 126 -0.94 -4.80 1.43
CA GLY A 126 -0.25 -3.78 2.24
C GLY A 126 0.87 -2.99 1.54
N ASP A 127 1.34 -3.42 0.36
CA ASP A 127 2.34 -2.71 -0.46
C ASP A 127 2.14 -3.02 -1.95
N PHE A 128 0.91 -2.91 -2.44
CA PHE A 128 0.58 -3.29 -3.81
C PHE A 128 0.97 -2.19 -4.82
N ILE A 129 2.26 -2.18 -5.19
CA ILE A 129 2.85 -1.24 -6.15
C ILE A 129 3.50 -1.98 -7.32
N GLN A 130 3.76 -1.29 -8.43
CA GLN A 130 4.38 -1.86 -9.64
C GLN A 130 5.76 -2.52 -9.42
N ALA A 131 6.43 -2.25 -8.30
CA ALA A 131 7.69 -2.91 -7.94
C ALA A 131 7.49 -4.28 -7.27
N GLN A 132 6.27 -4.64 -6.90
CA GLN A 132 5.89 -5.94 -6.34
C GLN A 132 5.16 -6.82 -7.36
N SER A 133 5.17 -6.45 -8.64
CA SER A 133 4.55 -7.19 -9.74
C SER A 133 5.61 -7.61 -10.76
N TRP A 134 5.44 -8.81 -11.32
CA TRP A 134 6.38 -9.47 -12.25
C TRP A 134 5.73 -9.73 -13.62
#